data_AF-A0A951SX83-F1
#
_entry.id   AF-A0A951SX83-F1
#
_cell.length_a   1.000
_cell.length_b   1.000
_cell.length_c   1.000
_cell.angle_alpha   90.00
_cell.angle_beta   90.00
_cell.angle_gamma   90.00
#
_symmetry.space_group_name_H-M   'P 1'
#
loop_
_entity.id
_entity.type
_entity.pdbx_description
1 polymer ?
#
loop_
_entity_poly.entity_id
_entity_poly.type
_entity_poly.pdbx_seq_one_letter_code
_entity_poly.pdbx_strand_id
1 'polypeptide(L)'
;AVSILVDFLRDEKVLIESKDTCIENQLYRPFYMHRTGHYIGYDVHDVGSYYDLTDTDSKTGKVHYSPRKFEAGMVCTVEPGLYFSPGLEASRHFAGIGIRIEDDVLVTENEPQILTVNIPRSVKEIEQFMKESRK
;
A
#
# COMPACT_ATOMS: atom_id res chain seq x y z
N ALA A 1 3.08 -4.43 -2.96
CA ALA A 1 3.22 -2.98 -3.19
C ALA A 1 4.67 -2.56 -3.43
N VAL A 2 5.52 -2.53 -2.39
CA VAL A 2 6.88 -1.94 -2.45
C VAL A 2 7.72 -2.36 -3.67
N SER A 3 7.78 -3.66 -3.98
CA SER A 3 8.54 -4.18 -5.13
C SER A 3 8.16 -3.49 -6.45
N ILE A 4 6.86 -3.30 -6.71
CA ILE A 4 6.34 -2.66 -7.93
C ILE A 4 6.57 -1.14 -7.90
N LEU A 5 6.39 -0.51 -6.74
CA LEU A 5 6.66 0.93 -6.59
C LEU A 5 8.14 1.25 -6.83
N VAL A 6 9.04 0.40 -6.35
CA VAL A 6 10.48 0.53 -6.59
C VAL A 6 10.81 0.34 -8.07
N ASP A 7 10.17 -0.61 -8.77
CA ASP A 7 10.37 -0.74 -10.23
C ASP A 7 10.02 0.56 -10.95
N PHE A 8 8.84 1.13 -10.67
CA PHE A 8 8.42 2.40 -11.24
C PHE A 8 9.41 3.54 -10.94
N LEU A 9 9.81 3.70 -9.67
CA LEU A 9 10.76 4.75 -9.28
C LEU A 9 12.13 4.59 -9.98
N ARG A 10 12.52 3.36 -10.32
CA ARG A 10 13.76 3.09 -11.06
C ARG A 10 13.60 3.35 -12.56
N ASP A 11 12.48 2.94 -13.14
CA ASP A 11 12.17 3.18 -14.55
C ASP A 11 12.14 4.70 -14.85
N GLU A 12 11.60 5.49 -13.92
CA GLU A 12 11.57 6.97 -13.97
C GLU A 12 12.87 7.63 -13.46
N LYS A 13 13.91 6.84 -13.13
CA LYS A 13 15.23 7.31 -12.67
C LYS A 13 15.19 8.16 -11.39
N VAL A 14 14.13 8.04 -10.59
CA VAL A 14 14.05 8.63 -9.25
C VAL A 14 14.96 7.87 -8.28
N LEU A 15 15.06 6.55 -8.45
CA LEU A 15 16.03 5.69 -7.75
C LEU A 15 17.00 5.07 -8.76
N ILE A 16 18.30 5.11 -8.47
CA ILE A 16 19.36 4.67 -9.40
C ILE A 16 20.04 3.36 -8.99
N GLU A 17 19.89 2.96 -7.73
CA GLU A 17 20.47 1.72 -7.21
C GLU A 17 19.75 0.48 -7.75
N SER A 18 20.28 -0.71 -7.43
CA SER A 18 19.58 -1.96 -7.72
C SER A 18 18.24 -2.03 -6.96
N LYS A 19 17.28 -2.80 -7.47
CA LYS A 19 15.98 -3.00 -6.82
C LYS A 19 16.13 -3.52 -5.39
N ASP A 20 16.98 -4.52 -5.20
CA ASP A 20 17.22 -5.14 -3.89
C ASP A 20 17.82 -4.12 -2.93
N THR A 21 18.83 -3.37 -3.37
CA THR A 21 19.44 -2.27 -2.58
C THR A 21 18.40 -1.20 -2.20
N CYS A 22 17.50 -0.84 -3.11
CA CYS A 22 16.44 0.12 -2.82
C CYS A 22 15.46 -0.38 -1.75
N ILE A 23 15.13 -1.68 -1.78
CA ILE A 23 14.18 -2.29 -0.83
C ILE A 23 14.85 -2.49 0.53
N GLU A 24 16.05 -3.07 0.56
CA GLU A 24 16.83 -3.34 1.77
C GLU A 24 17.13 -2.05 2.55
N ASN A 25 17.58 -1.01 1.86
CA ASN A 25 17.89 0.29 2.47
C ASN A 25 16.66 1.22 2.57
N GLN A 26 15.48 0.73 2.21
CA GLN A 26 14.22 1.48 2.29
C GLN A 26 14.23 2.83 1.57
N LEU A 27 14.95 2.93 0.43
CA LEU A 27 15.13 4.17 -0.33
C LEU A 27 13.81 4.71 -0.91
N TYR A 28 12.77 3.88 -0.98
CA TYR A 28 11.42 4.27 -1.41
C TYR A 28 10.63 5.08 -0.36
N ARG A 29 11.05 5.11 0.91
CA ARG A 29 10.29 5.72 2.01
C ARG A 29 9.95 7.20 1.85
N PRO A 30 10.80 8.06 1.25
CA PRO A 30 10.42 9.43 0.98
C PRO A 30 9.18 9.56 0.07
N PHE A 31 8.92 8.55 -0.75
CA PHE A 31 7.81 8.52 -1.72
C PHE A 31 6.64 7.65 -1.27
N TYR A 32 6.87 6.69 -0.37
CA TYR A 32 5.85 5.79 0.18
C TYR A 32 6.14 5.54 1.67
N MET A 33 5.57 6.40 2.52
CA MET A 33 5.88 6.48 3.95
C MET A 33 4.91 5.70 4.86
N HIS A 34 3.77 5.26 4.31
CA HIS A 34 2.73 4.54 5.03
C HIS A 34 2.71 3.03 4.69
N ARG A 35 1.83 2.29 5.35
CA ARG A 35 1.63 0.84 5.09
C ARG A 35 0.66 0.64 3.92
N THR A 36 0.61 -0.58 3.39
CA THR A 36 -0.26 -0.95 2.27
C THR A 36 -1.75 -1.01 2.62
N GLY A 37 -2.10 -0.95 3.91
CA GLY A 37 -3.48 -0.99 4.35
C GLY A 37 -3.63 -1.22 5.84
N HIS A 38 -4.88 -1.24 6.28
CA HIS A 38 -5.32 -1.48 7.65
C HIS A 38 -6.64 -2.25 7.66
N TYR A 39 -7.01 -2.83 8.80
CA TYR A 39 -8.37 -3.36 9.01
C TYR A 39 -9.39 -2.23 8.95
N ILE A 40 -10.56 -2.52 8.40
CA ILE A 40 -11.69 -1.58 8.33
C ILE A 40 -12.97 -2.31 8.74
N GLY A 41 -13.81 -1.64 9.51
CA GLY A 41 -15.04 -2.22 10.02
C GLY A 41 -15.90 -1.16 10.71
N TYR A 42 -16.10 -1.29 12.01
CA TYR A 42 -16.87 -0.27 12.75
C TYR A 42 -16.11 1.05 12.84
N ASP A 43 -14.79 0.97 13.04
CA ASP A 43 -13.87 2.09 12.91
C ASP A 43 -13.15 2.05 11.55
N VAL A 44 -12.77 3.22 11.03
CA VAL A 44 -12.01 3.31 9.76
C VAL A 44 -10.68 2.57 9.90
N HIS A 45 -9.95 2.81 10.99
CA HIS A 45 -8.81 1.98 11.39
C HIS A 45 -9.28 1.02 12.48
N ASP A 46 -9.82 -0.12 12.07
CA ASP A 46 -10.49 -1.03 12.99
C ASP A 46 -9.51 -1.77 13.92
N VAL A 47 -10.05 -2.26 15.02
CA VAL A 47 -9.31 -3.01 16.02
C VAL A 47 -8.81 -4.35 15.48
N GLY A 48 -7.76 -4.88 16.11
CA GLY A 48 -7.23 -6.20 15.78
C GLY A 48 -5.71 -6.21 15.83
N SER A 49 -5.12 -7.34 16.25
CA SER A 49 -3.68 -7.47 16.21
C SER A 49 -3.20 -7.68 14.77
N TYR A 50 -2.16 -6.95 14.37
CA TYR A 50 -1.44 -7.18 13.12
C TYR A 50 -0.36 -8.26 13.24
N TYR A 51 -0.11 -8.71 14.46
CA TYR A 51 0.92 -9.69 14.74
C TYR A 51 0.40 -10.76 15.70
N ASP A 52 0.72 -12.01 15.43
CA ASP A 52 0.42 -13.11 16.32
C ASP A 52 1.66 -13.47 17.13
N LEU A 53 1.45 -13.84 18.40
CA LEU A 53 2.50 -14.40 19.24
C LEU A 53 2.89 -15.76 18.66
N THR A 54 4.14 -15.92 18.29
CA THR A 54 4.64 -17.16 17.69
C THR A 54 5.28 -18.08 18.71
N ASP A 55 6.10 -17.51 19.59
CA ASP A 55 6.83 -18.25 20.62
C ASP A 55 7.33 -17.30 21.71
N THR A 56 7.72 -17.84 22.85
CA THR A 56 8.45 -17.13 23.89
C THR A 56 9.75 -17.86 24.18
N ASP A 57 10.88 -17.19 24.02
CA ASP A 57 12.19 -17.74 24.34
C ASP A 57 12.22 -18.15 25.82
N SER A 58 12.28 -19.45 26.05
CA SER A 58 12.25 -20.06 27.39
C SER A 58 13.44 -19.68 28.28
N LYS A 59 14.54 -19.18 27.71
CA LYS A 59 15.75 -18.78 28.45
C LYS A 59 15.77 -17.29 28.76
N THR A 60 15.32 -16.46 27.82
CA THR A 60 15.38 -14.99 27.95
C THR A 60 14.03 -14.37 28.33
N GLY A 61 12.94 -15.12 28.23
CA GLY A 61 11.57 -14.62 28.38
C GLY A 61 11.11 -13.73 27.22
N LYS A 62 11.91 -13.63 26.14
CA LYS A 62 11.59 -12.74 25.02
C LYS A 62 10.45 -13.31 24.18
N VAL A 63 9.40 -12.51 24.01
CA VAL A 63 8.26 -12.88 23.16
C VAL A 63 8.56 -12.56 21.70
N HIS A 64 8.29 -13.53 20.82
CA HIS A 64 8.41 -13.42 19.38
C HIS A 64 7.03 -13.28 18.75
N TYR A 65 6.97 -12.45 17.71
CA TYR A 65 5.75 -12.16 16.97
C TYR A 65 6.01 -12.29 15.47
N SER A 66 4.99 -12.74 14.72
CA SER A 66 4.99 -12.72 13.26
C SER A 66 3.77 -11.96 12.74
N PRO A 67 3.82 -11.43 11.51
CA PRO A 67 2.64 -10.82 10.89
C PRO A 67 1.48 -11.81 10.88
N ARG A 68 0.31 -11.35 11.32
CA ARG A 68 -0.93 -12.13 11.30
C ARG A 68 -1.24 -12.52 9.86
N LYS A 69 -1.61 -13.78 9.65
CA LYS A 69 -2.10 -14.25 8.36
C LYS A 69 -3.55 -13.79 8.16
N PHE A 70 -3.90 -13.49 6.91
CA PHE A 70 -5.28 -13.22 6.56
C PHE A 70 -6.12 -14.49 6.67
N GLU A 71 -7.32 -14.34 7.25
CA GLU A 71 -8.32 -15.40 7.38
C GLU A 71 -9.66 -14.89 6.83
N ALA A 72 -10.50 -15.81 6.37
CA ALA A 72 -11.80 -15.49 5.81
C ALA A 72 -12.65 -14.69 6.82
N GLY A 73 -13.31 -13.63 6.34
CA GLY A 73 -14.10 -12.71 7.16
C GLY A 73 -13.34 -11.47 7.64
N MET A 74 -12.01 -11.42 7.51
CA MET A 74 -11.26 -10.18 7.69
C MET A 74 -11.57 -9.19 6.57
N VAL A 75 -11.69 -7.91 6.91
CA VAL A 75 -11.83 -6.82 5.94
C VAL A 75 -10.68 -5.84 6.14
N CYS A 76 -10.03 -5.47 5.04
CA CYS A 76 -8.91 -4.54 5.06
C CYS A 76 -8.88 -3.64 3.83
N THR A 77 -8.20 -2.51 3.94
CA THR A 77 -7.88 -1.66 2.81
C THR A 77 -6.66 -2.19 2.06
N VAL A 78 -6.61 -1.91 0.75
CA VAL A 78 -5.43 -2.08 -0.10
C VAL A 78 -5.15 -0.76 -0.79
N GLU A 79 -4.15 -0.04 -0.32
CA GLU A 79 -3.99 1.41 -0.57
C GLU A 79 -2.56 1.83 -0.97
N PRO A 80 -1.91 1.22 -1.98
CA PRO A 80 -0.60 1.69 -2.43
C PRO A 80 -0.65 3.14 -2.94
N GLY A 81 0.41 3.90 -2.68
CA GLY A 81 0.52 5.28 -3.16
C GLY A 81 1.96 5.74 -3.39
N LEU A 82 2.11 6.84 -4.14
CA LEU A 82 3.37 7.55 -4.33
C LEU A 82 3.13 9.05 -4.16
N TYR A 83 4.02 9.69 -3.40
CA TYR A 83 3.95 11.11 -3.07
C TYR A 83 5.30 11.77 -3.34
N PHE A 84 5.31 12.82 -4.14
CA PHE A 84 6.52 13.51 -4.57
C PHE A 84 6.54 14.92 -4.02
N SER A 85 7.11 15.08 -2.83
CA SER A 85 7.28 16.39 -2.20
C SER A 85 8.09 17.35 -3.10
N PRO A 86 7.67 18.62 -3.21
CA PRO A 86 8.49 19.64 -3.88
C PRO A 86 9.88 19.73 -3.24
N GLY A 87 10.92 19.88 -4.06
CA GLY A 87 12.30 20.07 -3.60
C GLY A 87 13.21 18.84 -3.64
N LEU A 88 12.68 17.66 -3.98
CA LEU A 88 13.50 16.49 -4.30
C LEU A 88 13.94 16.51 -5.76
N GLU A 89 15.23 16.72 -6.00
CA GLU A 89 15.76 16.91 -7.36
C GLU A 89 15.53 15.68 -8.25
N ALA A 90 15.74 14.48 -7.70
CA ALA A 90 15.57 13.22 -8.42
C ALA A 90 14.13 13.00 -8.93
N SER A 91 13.14 13.64 -8.32
CA SER A 91 11.72 13.54 -8.70
C SER A 91 11.12 14.89 -9.13
N ARG A 92 11.95 15.83 -9.61
CA ARG A 92 11.49 17.20 -9.94
C ARG A 92 10.32 17.21 -10.93
N HIS A 93 10.28 16.29 -11.89
CA HIS A 93 9.22 16.18 -12.90
C HIS A 93 7.88 15.68 -12.34
N PHE A 94 7.87 15.08 -11.14
CA PHE A 94 6.66 14.69 -10.42
C PHE A 94 6.34 15.62 -9.23
N ALA A 95 7.08 16.72 -9.05
CA ALA A 95 6.96 17.56 -7.86
C ALA A 95 5.51 18.03 -7.62
N GLY A 96 5.01 17.80 -6.40
CA GLY A 96 3.66 18.15 -5.98
C GLY A 96 2.59 17.11 -6.34
N ILE A 97 2.94 16.00 -6.98
CA ILE A 97 2.01 14.92 -7.30
C ILE A 97 1.95 13.92 -6.13
N GLY A 98 0.73 13.60 -5.71
CA GLY A 98 0.44 12.52 -4.77
C GLY A 98 -0.73 11.69 -5.30
N ILE A 99 -0.53 10.39 -5.45
CA ILE A 99 -1.55 9.46 -5.95
C ILE A 99 -1.63 8.28 -5.00
N ARG A 100 -2.84 7.94 -4.58
CA ARG A 100 -3.18 6.71 -3.86
C ARG A 100 -4.45 6.14 -4.48
N ILE A 101 -4.45 4.83 -4.73
CA ILE A 101 -5.64 4.09 -5.15
C ILE A 101 -5.92 3.10 -4.02
N GLU A 102 -7.12 3.16 -3.49
CA GLU A 102 -7.51 2.44 -2.28
C GLU A 102 -8.81 1.69 -2.52
N ASP A 103 -8.78 0.40 -2.19
CA ASP A 103 -9.93 -0.50 -2.26
C ASP A 103 -10.18 -1.18 -0.92
N ASP A 104 -11.46 -1.39 -0.60
CA ASP A 104 -11.86 -2.23 0.53
C ASP A 104 -11.99 -3.68 0.06
N VAL A 105 -11.35 -4.59 0.79
CA VAL A 105 -11.23 -6.00 0.41
C VAL A 105 -11.70 -6.89 1.54
N LEU A 106 -12.68 -7.74 1.24
CA LEU A 106 -13.09 -8.86 2.10
C LEU A 106 -12.25 -10.09 1.75
N VAL A 107 -11.52 -10.60 2.74
CA VAL A 107 -10.84 -11.89 2.64
C VAL A 107 -11.89 -12.99 2.68
N THR A 108 -11.83 -13.92 1.72
CA THR A 108 -12.69 -15.10 1.67
C THR A 108 -11.85 -16.37 1.78
N GLU A 109 -12.49 -17.54 1.85
CA GLU A 109 -11.77 -18.83 1.76
C GLU A 109 -11.15 -19.06 0.37
N ASN A 110 -11.64 -18.35 -0.66
CA ASN A 110 -11.19 -18.41 -2.04
C ASN A 110 -10.57 -17.06 -2.44
N GLU A 111 -10.88 -16.58 -3.65
CA GLU A 111 -10.45 -15.26 -4.10
C GLU A 111 -11.04 -14.15 -3.21
N PRO A 112 -10.25 -13.11 -2.88
CA PRO A 112 -10.74 -11.98 -2.12
C PRO A 112 -11.80 -11.22 -2.91
N GLN A 113 -12.79 -10.67 -2.20
CA GLN A 113 -13.84 -9.86 -2.80
C GLN A 113 -13.50 -8.38 -2.66
N ILE A 114 -13.42 -7.65 -3.78
CA ILE A 114 -13.26 -6.19 -3.80
C ILE A 114 -14.64 -5.54 -3.62
N LEU A 115 -14.83 -4.82 -2.52
CA LEU A 115 -16.11 -4.21 -2.15
C LEU A 115 -16.35 -2.85 -2.86
N THR A 116 -15.27 -2.22 -3.31
CA THR A 116 -15.25 -0.91 -3.99
C THR A 116 -15.13 -1.03 -5.51
N VAL A 117 -15.55 -2.16 -6.09
CA VAL A 117 -15.35 -2.51 -7.51
C VAL A 117 -15.85 -1.43 -8.49
N ASN A 118 -16.92 -0.72 -8.13
CA ASN A 118 -17.62 0.24 -9.01
C ASN A 118 -16.92 1.61 -9.16
N ILE A 119 -15.80 1.84 -8.46
CA ILE A 119 -15.03 3.08 -8.60
C ILE A 119 -14.17 3.00 -9.88
N PRO A 120 -14.22 4.00 -10.79
CA PRO A 120 -13.35 4.02 -11.98
C PRO A 120 -11.88 4.14 -11.55
N ARG A 121 -10.99 3.31 -12.12
CA ARG A 121 -9.57 3.27 -11.70
C ARG A 121 -8.60 3.50 -12.85
N SER A 122 -8.92 3.01 -14.04
CA SER A 122 -8.06 3.26 -15.20
C SER A 122 -8.18 4.71 -15.64
N VAL A 123 -7.11 5.22 -16.28
CA VAL A 123 -7.08 6.57 -16.85
C VAL A 123 -8.31 6.82 -17.73
N LYS A 124 -8.63 5.88 -18.62
CA LYS A 124 -9.76 5.97 -19.54
C LYS A 124 -11.11 6.05 -18.81
N GLU A 125 -11.33 5.21 -17.80
CA GLU A 125 -12.59 5.20 -17.04
C GLU A 125 -12.77 6.52 -16.28
N ILE A 126 -11.70 7.01 -15.64
CA ILE A 126 -11.74 8.27 -14.88
C ILE A 126 -12.02 9.45 -15.83
N GLU A 127 -11.30 9.54 -16.95
CA GLU A 127 -11.52 10.61 -17.94
C GLU A 127 -12.93 10.59 -18.52
N GLN A 128 -13.46 9.40 -18.83
CA GLN A 128 -14.82 9.25 -19.34
C GLN A 128 -15.86 9.63 -18.30
N PHE A 129 -15.72 9.14 -17.06
CA PHE A 129 -16.63 9.47 -15.96
C PHE A 129 -16.68 10.99 -15.69
N MET A 130 -15.51 11.64 -15.68
CA MET A 130 -15.38 13.10 -15.52
C MET A 130 -16.03 13.87 -16.67
N LYS A 131 -15.94 13.36 -17.91
CA LYS A 131 -16.56 13.99 -19.09
C LYS A 131 -18.08 13.88 -19.06
N GLU A 132 -18.62 12.74 -18.63
CA GLU A 132 -20.06 12.51 -18.53
C GLU A 132 -20.71 13.30 -17.40
N SER A 133 -20.01 13.45 -16.27
CA SER A 133 -20.51 14.13 -15.07
C SER A 133 -20.48 15.65 -15.13
N ARG A 134 -19.90 16.25 -16.19
CA ARG A 134 -19.82 17.71 -16.41
C ARG A 134 -21.01 18.28 -17.18
N LYS A 135 -22.04 17.47 -17.46
CA LYS A 135 -23.31 17.92 -18.07
C LYS A 135 -24.28 18.39 -17.01
#